data_AF-A0A5K1AHB9-F1
#
_entry.id   AF-A0A5K1AHB9-F1
#
_cell.length_a   1.000
_cell.length_b   1.000
_cell.length_c   1.000
_cell.angle_alpha   90.00
_cell.angle_beta   90.00
_cell.angle_gamma   90.00
#
_symmetry.space_group_name_H-M   'P 1'
#
loop_
_entity.id
_entity.type
_entity.pdbx_description
1 polymer ?
#
loop_
_entity_poly.entity_id
_entity_poly.type
_entity_poly.pdbx_seq_one_letter_code
_entity_poly.pdbx_strand_id
1 'polypeptide(L)'
;GILDSFRDTEFWYVDRGIVVDNVGDPCCSKRRTYLRQEEKWWLPCPQVPPTGLSADTRKRLQHSKDCLNQILKASMAINSSVLAEMEIPDVYFESLPK
;
A
#
# COMPACT_ATOMS: atom_id res chain seq x y z
N GLY A 1 7.25 12.37 12.11
CA GLY A 1 6.45 12.11 10.90
C GLY A 1 5.51 10.94 11.12
N ILE A 2 4.60 10.67 10.18
CA ILE A 2 3.62 9.57 10.33
C ILE A 2 4.33 8.22 10.47
N LEU A 3 5.37 7.96 9.68
CA LEU A 3 6.17 6.72 9.77
C LEU A 3 6.91 6.58 11.10
N ASP A 4 7.41 7.67 11.69
CA ASP A 4 8.09 7.63 12.99
C ASP A 4 7.19 7.15 14.14
N SER A 5 5.87 7.24 13.97
CA SER A 5 4.89 6.76 14.95
C SER A 5 4.70 5.23 14.94
N PHE A 6 5.23 4.54 13.94
CA PHE A 6 5.19 3.08 13.80
C PHE A 6 6.40 2.44 14.46
N ARG A 7 6.50 2.64 15.77
CA ARG A 7 7.40 1.91 16.67
C ARG A 7 6.54 0.99 17.54
N ASP A 8 7.09 -0.14 17.94
CA ASP A 8 6.45 -1.12 18.83
C ASP A 8 5.04 -1.52 18.35
N THR A 9 4.97 -2.01 17.10
CA THR A 9 3.70 -2.38 16.46
C THR A 9 3.23 -3.77 16.89
N GLU A 10 1.92 -3.93 17.08
CA GLU A 10 1.30 -5.24 17.32
C GLU A 10 1.26 -6.12 16.06
N PHE A 11 1.58 -5.56 14.89
CA PHE A 11 1.67 -6.27 13.62
C PHE A 11 3.13 -6.38 13.18
N TRP A 12 3.41 -7.36 12.31
CA TRP A 12 4.74 -7.59 11.75
C TRP A 12 4.62 -8.03 10.28
N TYR A 13 5.76 -8.14 9.62
CA TYR A 13 5.85 -8.61 8.24
C TYR A 13 6.64 -9.92 8.20
N VAL A 14 6.15 -10.87 7.39
CA VAL A 14 6.81 -12.15 7.14
C VAL A 14 7.19 -12.19 5.66
N ASP A 15 8.43 -12.55 5.38
CA ASP A 15 8.88 -12.71 3.99
C ASP A 15 8.09 -13.81 3.31
N ARG A 16 7.59 -13.49 2.11
CA ARG A 16 7.14 -14.50 1.18
C ARG A 16 8.41 -15.06 0.56
N GLY A 17 8.94 -16.14 1.13
CA GLY A 17 10.03 -16.86 0.47
C GLY A 17 9.67 -17.14 -0.99
N ILE A 18 10.68 -17.35 -1.84
CA ILE A 18 10.44 -17.96 -3.16
C ILE A 18 9.73 -19.28 -2.87
N VAL A 19 8.44 -19.37 -3.20
CA VAL A 19 7.59 -20.51 -2.84
C VAL A 19 8.10 -21.72 -3.61
N VAL A 20 9.02 -22.48 -3.01
CA VAL A 20 9.15 -23.91 -3.30
C VAL A 20 8.11 -24.57 -2.41
N ASP A 21 7.04 -25.02 -3.07
CA ASP A 21 5.91 -25.73 -2.51
C ASP A 21 6.36 -26.80 -1.51
N ASN A 22 6.31 -26.49 -0.20
CA ASN A 22 6.43 -27.49 0.85
C ASN A 22 5.77 -27.00 2.14
N VAL A 23 4.62 -27.62 2.41
CA VAL A 23 4.11 -28.04 3.72
C VAL A 23 3.95 -26.93 4.77
N GLY A 24 2.70 -26.44 4.86
CA GLY A 24 2.03 -26.44 6.15
C GLY A 24 2.09 -25.19 7.03
N ASP A 25 2.04 -23.98 6.48
CA ASP A 25 1.86 -22.78 7.31
C ASP A 25 0.39 -22.27 7.27
N PRO A 26 -0.36 -22.27 8.40
CA PRO A 26 -1.78 -21.87 8.44
C PRO A 26 -2.05 -20.37 8.20
N CYS A 27 -1.01 -19.56 8.08
CA CYS A 27 -1.09 -18.11 8.35
C CYS A 27 -1.49 -17.24 7.14
N CYS A 28 -1.69 -17.79 5.96
CA CYS A 28 -2.37 -17.07 4.87
C CYS A 28 -3.88 -17.14 5.12
N SER A 29 -4.42 -16.18 5.88
CA SER A 29 -5.87 -16.04 6.10
C SER A 29 -6.61 -16.19 4.77
N LYS A 30 -7.32 -17.31 4.65
CA LYS A 30 -7.75 -17.84 3.36
C LYS A 30 -8.90 -16.99 2.81
N ARG A 31 -8.77 -16.68 1.51
CA ARG A 31 -9.81 -16.37 0.50
C ARG A 31 -10.13 -14.92 0.10
N ARG A 32 -9.71 -13.86 0.80
CA ARG A 32 -9.93 -12.46 0.30
C ARG A 32 -8.66 -11.65 0.08
N THR A 33 -7.54 -12.06 0.63
CA THR A 33 -6.23 -11.40 0.53
C THR A 33 -5.39 -11.87 -0.66
N TYR A 34 -5.64 -13.07 -1.20
CA TYR A 34 -4.88 -13.62 -2.33
C TYR A 34 -4.99 -12.77 -3.60
N LEU A 35 -6.20 -12.38 -4.02
CA LEU A 35 -6.37 -11.60 -5.27
C LEU A 35 -5.65 -10.23 -5.22
N ARG A 36 -5.67 -9.57 -4.06
CA ARG A 36 -5.05 -8.24 -3.88
C ARG A 36 -3.53 -8.31 -3.66
N GLN A 37 -2.99 -9.51 -3.44
CA GLN A 37 -1.58 -9.75 -3.16
C GLN A 37 -0.85 -10.44 -4.31
N GLU A 38 -1.53 -11.14 -5.23
CA GLU A 38 -0.90 -11.67 -6.46
C GLU A 38 -0.24 -10.54 -7.26
N GLU A 39 -0.89 -9.38 -7.36
CA GLU A 39 -0.37 -8.20 -8.04
C GLU A 39 0.90 -7.62 -7.37
N LYS A 40 1.16 -7.97 -6.11
CA LYS A 40 2.29 -7.45 -5.31
C LYS A 40 3.09 -8.59 -4.70
N TRP A 41 3.41 -9.59 -5.51
CA TRP A 41 4.13 -10.81 -5.11
C TRP A 41 5.49 -10.53 -4.45
N TRP A 42 6.10 -9.38 -4.74
CA TRP A 42 7.38 -8.96 -4.16
C TRP A 42 7.27 -8.33 -2.75
N LEU A 43 6.06 -8.08 -2.23
CA LEU A 43 5.90 -7.49 -0.90
C LEU A 43 5.80 -8.55 0.21
N PRO A 44 6.44 -8.35 1.37
CA PRO A 44 6.23 -9.18 2.56
C PRO A 44 4.74 -9.27 2.96
N CYS A 45 4.33 -10.38 3.56
CA CYS A 45 2.97 -10.57 4.03
C CYS A 45 2.79 -9.94 5.43
N PRO A 46 1.85 -8.98 5.61
CA PRO A 46 1.55 -8.46 6.94
C PRO A 46 0.81 -9.51 7.77
N GLN A 47 1.21 -9.65 9.03
CA GLN A 47 0.61 -10.54 10.02
C GLN A 47 0.21 -9.77 11.28
N VAL A 48 -0.76 -10.33 12.00
CA VAL A 48 -1.28 -9.80 13.27
C VAL A 48 -1.46 -10.94 14.27
N PRO A 49 -1.59 -10.68 15.57
CA PRO A 49 -1.84 -11.72 16.57
C PRO A 49 -3.14 -12.46 16.26
N PRO A 50 -3.28 -13.76 16.62
CA PRO A 50 -4.53 -14.51 16.40
C PRO A 50 -5.76 -13.88 17.05
N THR A 51 -5.57 -13.13 18.15
CA THR A 51 -6.60 -12.36 18.86
C THR A 51 -7.00 -11.06 18.13
N GLY A 52 -6.30 -10.73 17.05
CA GLY A 52 -6.39 -9.44 16.37
C GLY A 52 -5.63 -8.33 17.09
N LEU A 53 -5.67 -7.15 16.48
CA LEU A 53 -5.09 -5.92 17.02
C LEU A 53 -5.97 -5.33 18.13
N SER A 54 -5.34 -4.66 19.10
CA SER A 54 -6.02 -3.90 20.13
C SER A 54 -6.91 -2.79 19.54
N ALA A 55 -7.91 -2.35 20.29
CA ALA A 55 -8.79 -1.26 19.88
C ALA A 55 -8.00 0.04 19.63
N ASP A 56 -7.02 0.33 20.48
CA ASP A 56 -6.18 1.52 20.37
C ASP A 56 -5.30 1.48 19.12
N THR A 57 -4.64 0.34 18.84
CA THR A 57 -3.84 0.18 17.63
C THR A 57 -4.68 0.31 16.37
N ARG A 58 -5.88 -0.29 16.32
CA ARG A 58 -6.80 -0.10 15.18
C ARG A 58 -7.21 1.35 14.98
N LYS A 59 -7.53 2.07 16.07
CA LYS A 59 -7.91 3.48 16.02
C LYS A 59 -6.75 4.36 15.51
N ARG A 60 -5.52 4.10 15.99
CA ARG A 60 -4.31 4.76 15.52
C ARG A 60 -4.06 4.52 14.03
N LEU A 61 -4.13 3.27 13.58
CA LEU A 61 -3.97 2.91 12.17
C LEU A 61 -4.99 3.62 11.27
N GLN A 62 -6.25 3.67 11.70
CA GLN A 62 -7.30 4.36 10.96
C GLN A 62 -7.04 5.86 10.86
N HIS A 63 -6.64 6.50 11.96
CA HIS A 63 -6.26 7.91 11.95
C HIS A 63 -5.08 8.20 11.01
N SER A 64 -4.02 7.38 11.06
CA SER A 64 -2.87 7.50 10.16
C SER A 64 -3.27 7.34 8.69
N LYS A 65 -4.16 6.39 8.37
CA LYS A 65 -4.71 6.20 7.03
C LYS A 65 -5.46 7.44 6.54
N ASP A 66 -6.33 8.00 7.38
CA ASP A 66 -7.13 9.17 7.00
C ASP A 66 -6.25 10.41 6.80
N CYS A 67 -5.25 10.60 7.66
CA CYS A 67 -4.26 11.66 7.50
C CYS A 67 -3.46 11.52 6.20
N LEU A 68 -2.92 10.32 5.91
CA LEU A 68 -2.18 10.04 4.68
C LEU A 68 -3.03 10.25 3.42
N ASN A 69 -4.31 9.89 3.46
CA ASN A 69 -5.22 10.12 2.34
C ASN A 69 -5.42 11.61 2.05
N GLN A 70 -5.43 12.48 3.08
CA GLN A 70 -5.52 13.92 2.85
C GLN A 70 -4.23 14.49 2.26
N ILE A 71 -3.07 14.02 2.72
CA ILE A 71 -1.77 14.38 2.13
C ILE A 71 -1.75 13.94 0.66
N LEU A 72 -2.12 12.70 0.37
CA LEU A 72 -2.18 12.17 -1.00
C LEU A 72 -3.09 13.02 -1.89
N LYS A 73 -4.30 13.37 -1.42
CA LYS A 73 -5.22 14.24 -2.17
C LYS A 73 -4.60 15.60 -2.48
N ALA A 74 -3.98 16.24 -1.48
CA ALA A 74 -3.33 17.53 -1.67
C ALA A 74 -2.17 17.44 -2.68
N SER A 75 -1.31 16.42 -2.54
CA SER A 75 -0.21 16.17 -3.47
C SER A 75 -0.69 15.89 -4.89
N MET A 76 -1.74 15.08 -5.05
CA MET A 76 -2.33 14.80 -6.36
C MET A 76 -2.95 16.05 -6.99
N ALA A 77 -3.63 16.89 -6.22
CA ALA A 77 -4.20 18.14 -6.72
C ALA A 77 -3.12 19.09 -7.23
N ILE A 78 -2.03 19.26 -6.48
CA ILE A 78 -0.88 20.08 -6.91
C ILE A 78 -0.22 19.49 -8.17
N ASN A 79 0.06 18.19 -8.18
CA ASN A 79 0.64 17.51 -9.34
C ASN A 79 -0.24 17.69 -10.59
N SER A 80 -1.54 17.50 -10.44
CA SER A 80 -2.50 17.68 -11.53
C SER A 80 -2.56 19.13 -12.03
N SER A 81 -2.49 20.12 -11.13
CA SER A 81 -2.47 21.54 -11.52
C SER A 81 -1.23 21.87 -12.33
N VAL A 82 -0.05 21.46 -11.85
CA VAL A 82 1.22 21.72 -12.53
C VAL A 82 1.24 21.06 -13.91
N LEU A 83 0.85 19.79 -14.00
CA LEU A 83 0.79 19.07 -15.28
C LEU A 83 -0.17 19.69 -16.29
N ALA A 84 -1.27 20.30 -15.83
CA ALA A 84 -2.23 20.97 -16.71
C ALA A 84 -1.70 22.31 -17.27
N GLU A 85 -0.75 22.93 -16.59
CA GLU A 85 -0.11 24.18 -17.00
C GLU A 85 1.16 23.97 -17.86
N MET A 86 1.67 22.74 -17.92
CA MET A 86 2.86 22.42 -18.71
C MET A 86 2.57 22.47 -20.21
N GLU A 87 3.51 23.01 -20.98
CA GLU A 87 3.47 22.96 -22.43
C GLU A 87 3.54 21.50 -22.92
N ILE A 88 2.73 21.20 -23.93
CA ILE A 88 2.68 19.88 -24.55
C ILE A 88 3.92 19.74 -25.45
N PRO A 89 4.79 18.72 -25.25
CA PRO A 89 5.96 18.54 -26.09
C PRO A 89 5.60 18.29 -27.56
N ASP A 90 6.36 18.86 -28.51
CA ASP A 90 6.13 18.70 -29.96
C ASP A 90 6.02 17.24 -30.40
N VAL A 91 6.85 16.37 -29.82
CA VAL A 91 6.85 14.92 -30.06
C VAL A 91 5.49 14.25 -29.79
N TYR A 92 4.68 14.81 -28.89
CA TYR A 92 3.32 14.32 -28.64
C TYR A 92 2.41 14.60 -29.84
N PHE A 93 2.48 15.81 -30.41
CA PHE A 93 1.71 16.19 -31.59
C PHE A 93 2.10 15.36 -32.82
N GLU A 94 3.39 15.12 -33.02
CA GLU A 94 3.90 14.28 -34.12
C GLU A 94 3.40 12.83 -34.05
N SER A 95 3.05 12.35 -32.86
CA SER A 95 2.58 10.98 -32.61
C SER A 95 1.06 10.80 -32.76
N LEU A 96 0.29 11.88 -32.95
CA LEU A 96 -1.16 11.80 -33.02
C LEU A 96 -1.63 11.01 -34.26
N PRO A 97 -2.66 10.16 -34.13
CA PRO A 97 -3.27 9.48 -35.27
C PRO A 97 -3.77 10.47 -36.33
N LYS A 98 -3.71 10.06 -37.61
CA LYS A 98 -4.24 10.83 -38.74
C LYS A 98 -5.77 10.85 -38.75
#